data_AF-A0A537DXW7-F1
#
_entry.id   AF-A0A537DXW7-F1
#
_cell.length_a   1.000
_cell.length_b   1.000
_cell.length_c   1.000
_cell.angle_alpha   90.00
_cell.angle_beta   90.00
_cell.angle_gamma   90.00
#
_symmetry.space_group_name_H-M   'P 1'
#
loop_
_entity.id
_entity.type
_entity.pdbx_description
1 polymer ?
#
loop_
_entity_poly.entity_id
_entity_poly.type
_entity_poly.pdbx_seq_one_letter_code
_entity_poly.pdbx_strand_id
1 'polypeptide(L)'
;MPVVTNVEDLRQLAKKRVAKAIFDYVDRGSYDEATLRANRADLEALTLRQRVAIDVDRRSLRTTLVGHDATMPVAIAPTGLTGLNWGDGEMLGARAAERFGVPFTLSTMSICSIEDVAAAVAKPFWFQLYVMRDRGFAASLIERARAAKCSALVLTLDLQVQGQRHQDLKNGLAVPPRLTLGTFLDVLTKPSWALNVLRGKRKSFGNLEGRIPNTGSLTTLSQWIAG
;
A
#
# COMPACT_ATOMS: atom_id res chain seq x y z
N MET A 1 -4.15 -11.47 22.45
CA MET A 1 -3.31 -10.56 21.63
C MET A 1 -2.58 -9.63 22.57
N PRO A 2 -1.34 -9.21 22.28
CA PRO A 2 -0.68 -8.16 23.05
C PRO A 2 -1.51 -6.88 22.98
N VAL A 3 -1.46 -6.07 24.03
CA VAL A 3 -2.11 -4.77 24.07
C VAL A 3 -1.46 -3.88 23.00
N VAL A 4 -2.27 -3.29 22.13
CA VAL A 4 -1.84 -2.37 21.06
C VAL A 4 -2.38 -0.99 21.40
N THR A 5 -1.50 -0.02 21.57
CA THR A 5 -1.85 1.34 21.98
C THR A 5 -1.55 2.39 20.92
N ASN A 6 -0.65 2.08 19.98
CA ASN A 6 -0.21 3.01 18.94
C ASN A 6 0.21 2.26 17.66
N VAL A 7 0.57 3.02 16.62
CA VAL A 7 0.98 2.47 15.31
C VAL A 7 2.35 1.78 15.36
N GLU A 8 3.25 2.20 16.25
CA GLU A 8 4.56 1.54 16.42
C GLU A 8 4.41 0.12 16.97
N ASP A 9 3.47 -0.12 17.89
CA ASP A 9 3.14 -1.46 18.38
C ASP A 9 2.72 -2.38 17.22
N LEU A 10 1.89 -1.89 16.29
CA LEU A 10 1.49 -2.61 15.08
C LEU A 10 2.68 -2.90 14.17
N ARG A 11 3.57 -1.93 13.96
CA ARG A 11 4.80 -2.10 13.18
C ARG A 11 5.70 -3.18 13.79
N GLN A 12 5.88 -3.21 15.10
CA GLN A 12 6.68 -4.23 15.79
C GLN A 12 6.04 -5.63 15.68
N LEU A 13 4.71 -5.71 15.73
CA LEU A 13 4.00 -6.98 15.49
C LEU A 13 4.16 -7.45 14.06
N ALA A 14 4.06 -6.55 13.08
CA ALA A 14 4.29 -6.87 11.67
C ALA A 14 5.72 -7.40 11.46
N LYS A 15 6.74 -6.73 12.00
CA LYS A 15 8.15 -7.15 11.93
C LYS A 15 8.38 -8.57 12.45
N LYS A 16 7.63 -8.98 13.47
CA LYS A 16 7.72 -10.33 14.04
C LYS A 16 6.99 -11.39 13.23
N ARG A 17 5.97 -11.01 12.45
CA ARG A 17 5.04 -11.95 11.80
C ARG A 17 5.29 -12.10 10.29
N VAL A 18 5.69 -11.03 9.63
CA VAL A 18 5.91 -10.98 8.18
C VAL A 18 7.36 -11.38 7.89
N ALA A 19 7.60 -12.04 6.76
CA ALA A 19 8.96 -12.30 6.29
C ALA A 19 9.73 -10.98 6.12
N LYS A 20 10.98 -10.95 6.56
CA LYS A 20 11.84 -9.76 6.61
C LYS A 20 11.89 -9.02 5.28
N ALA A 21 12.02 -9.75 4.18
CA ALA A 21 12.06 -9.16 2.84
C ALA A 21 10.80 -8.32 2.55
N ILE A 22 9.62 -8.86 2.86
CA ILE A 22 8.33 -8.19 2.64
C ILE A 22 8.12 -7.07 3.66
N PHE A 23 8.53 -7.26 4.90
CA PHE A 23 8.46 -6.21 5.91
C PHE A 23 9.32 -5.01 5.52
N ASP A 24 10.59 -5.24 5.15
CA ASP A 24 11.50 -4.17 4.73
C ASP A 24 11.01 -3.49 3.43
N TYR A 25 10.36 -4.21 2.52
CA TYR A 25 9.72 -3.61 1.33
C TYR A 25 8.65 -2.58 1.70
N VAL A 26 8.02 -2.65 2.87
CA VAL A 26 7.07 -1.63 3.35
C VAL A 26 7.77 -0.61 4.24
N ASP A 27 8.68 -1.05 5.11
CA ASP A 27 9.25 -0.23 6.19
C ASP A 27 10.40 0.70 5.74
N ARG A 28 11.05 0.41 4.61
CA ARG A 28 12.34 1.01 4.23
C ARG A 28 12.23 2.07 3.15
N GLY A 29 13.17 3.00 3.14
CA GLY A 29 13.25 4.11 2.19
C GLY A 29 14.23 3.87 1.05
N SER A 30 14.48 4.94 0.29
CA SER A 30 15.51 4.98 -0.75
C SER A 30 16.88 5.34 -0.16
N TYR A 31 17.95 4.81 -0.74
CA TYR A 31 19.35 5.10 -0.36
C TYR A 31 19.58 5.05 1.16
N ASP A 32 20.16 6.11 1.74
CA ASP A 32 20.47 6.23 3.17
C ASP A 32 19.24 6.55 4.05
N GLU A 33 18.04 6.52 3.47
CA GLU A 33 16.76 6.74 4.15
C GLU A 33 16.66 8.11 4.84
N ALA A 34 17.41 9.11 4.35
CA ALA A 34 17.47 10.44 4.95
C ALA A 34 16.09 11.11 5.01
N THR A 35 15.36 11.13 3.89
CA THR A 35 13.99 11.69 3.82
C THR A 35 13.00 10.90 4.68
N LEU A 36 13.15 9.58 4.80
CA LEU A 36 12.27 8.77 5.66
C LEU A 36 12.42 9.21 7.13
N ARG A 37 13.64 9.45 7.59
CA ARG A 37 13.90 9.98 8.94
C ARG A 37 13.44 11.43 9.09
N ALA A 38 13.71 12.27 8.08
CA ALA A 38 13.33 13.68 8.10
C ALA A 38 11.80 13.85 8.20
N ASN A 39 11.01 13.10 7.43
CA ASN A 39 9.54 13.15 7.48
C ASN A 39 8.98 12.96 8.91
N ARG A 40 9.60 12.08 9.70
CA ARG A 40 9.22 11.86 11.10
C ARG A 40 9.72 12.98 11.99
N ALA A 41 11.00 13.33 11.88
CA ALA A 41 11.63 14.37 12.69
C ALA A 41 10.93 15.73 12.53
N ASP A 42 10.52 16.08 11.31
CA ASP A 42 9.84 17.34 11.00
C ASP A 42 8.47 17.42 11.70
N LEU A 43 7.72 16.32 11.77
CA LEU A 43 6.45 16.26 12.50
C LEU A 43 6.66 16.28 14.02
N GLU A 44 7.69 15.60 14.53
CA GLU A 44 8.03 15.59 15.96
C GLU A 44 8.51 16.96 16.45
N ALA A 45 9.11 17.77 15.58
CA ALA A 45 9.53 19.13 15.90
C ALA A 45 8.37 20.12 16.07
N LEU A 46 7.16 19.79 15.57
CA LEU A 46 5.98 20.65 15.70
C LEU A 46 5.43 20.60 17.13
N THR A 47 5.41 21.74 17.81
CA THR A 47 4.78 21.88 19.13
C THR A 47 3.39 22.48 19.01
N LEU A 48 2.48 22.05 19.88
CA LEU A 48 1.12 22.59 19.94
C LEU A 48 1.05 23.72 20.96
N ARG A 49 0.56 24.88 20.54
CA ARG A 49 0.18 25.96 21.46
C ARG A 49 -1.23 25.70 22.00
N GLN A 50 -1.30 25.04 23.15
CA GLN A 50 -2.58 24.72 23.79
C GLN A 50 -3.39 25.99 24.06
N ARG A 51 -4.68 25.96 23.72
CA ARG A 51 -5.67 26.94 24.17
C ARG A 51 -6.49 26.31 25.29
N VAL A 52 -6.62 27.02 26.40
CA VAL A 52 -7.30 26.55 27.63
C VAL A 52 -8.62 27.30 27.83
N ALA A 53 -9.47 26.80 28.73
CA ALA A 53 -10.80 27.36 29.01
C ALA A 53 -11.73 27.44 27.77
N ILE A 54 -11.71 26.40 26.94
CA ILE A 54 -12.60 26.22 25.79
C ILE A 54 -13.47 25.00 26.04
N ASP A 55 -14.78 25.12 25.80
CA ASP A 55 -15.69 23.97 25.81
C ASP A 55 -15.36 23.01 24.66
N VAL A 56 -15.10 21.75 25.00
CA VAL A 56 -14.75 20.68 24.07
C VAL A 56 -15.69 19.47 24.19
N ASP A 57 -16.88 19.65 24.78
CA ASP A 57 -17.86 18.56 24.94
C ASP A 57 -18.35 18.06 23.58
N ARG A 58 -18.44 18.94 22.58
CA ARG A 58 -18.92 18.64 21.22
C ARG A 58 -17.79 18.63 20.19
N ARG A 59 -16.85 17.69 20.31
CA ARG A 59 -15.78 17.47 19.33
C ARG A 59 -16.28 16.70 18.10
N SER A 60 -15.85 17.12 16.92
CA SER A 60 -16.06 16.39 15.67
C SER A 60 -14.81 16.47 14.80
N LEU A 61 -14.40 15.32 14.24
CA LEU A 61 -13.37 15.27 13.19
C LEU A 61 -13.99 15.16 11.79
N ARG A 62 -15.32 15.06 11.69
CA ARG A 62 -16.03 14.89 10.43
C ARG A 62 -15.69 16.02 9.47
N THR A 63 -15.43 15.65 8.23
CA THR A 63 -15.07 16.58 7.16
C THR A 63 -15.52 16.03 5.82
N THR A 64 -15.20 16.74 4.74
CA THR A 64 -15.32 16.22 3.38
C THR A 64 -13.94 16.04 2.74
N LEU A 65 -13.76 14.96 1.98
CA LEU A 65 -12.56 14.69 1.19
C LEU A 65 -12.99 14.42 -0.25
N VAL A 66 -12.51 15.24 -1.20
CA VAL A 66 -12.85 15.12 -2.64
C VAL A 66 -14.38 15.08 -2.85
N GLY A 67 -15.11 15.95 -2.14
CA GLY A 67 -16.57 16.06 -2.24
C GLY A 67 -17.39 14.96 -1.54
N HIS A 68 -16.75 14.07 -0.78
CA HIS A 68 -17.43 12.99 -0.05
C HIS A 68 -17.24 13.11 1.45
N ASP A 69 -18.26 12.74 2.23
CA ASP A 69 -18.18 12.73 3.69
C ASP A 69 -17.12 11.74 4.21
N ALA A 70 -16.33 12.20 5.18
CA ALA A 70 -15.35 11.41 5.89
C ALA A 70 -15.48 11.60 7.41
N THR A 71 -15.25 10.54 8.18
CA THR A 71 -15.34 10.59 9.65
C THR A 71 -14.19 11.34 10.30
N MET A 72 -13.05 11.43 9.61
CA MET A 72 -11.88 12.23 9.99
C MET A 72 -11.04 12.63 8.75
N PRO A 73 -10.15 13.65 8.83
CA PRO A 73 -9.40 14.15 7.69
C PRO A 73 -8.18 13.28 7.33
N VAL A 74 -8.37 11.96 7.19
CA VAL A 74 -7.33 11.05 6.70
C VAL A 74 -7.89 10.07 5.67
N ALA A 75 -7.01 9.48 4.88
CA ALA A 75 -7.31 8.39 3.97
C ALA A 75 -6.20 7.33 4.05
N ILE A 76 -6.51 6.09 3.68
CA ILE A 76 -5.48 5.06 3.51
C ILE A 76 -4.78 5.31 2.17
N ALA A 77 -3.48 5.58 2.24
CA ALA A 77 -2.62 5.86 1.09
C ALA A 77 -2.41 4.61 0.21
N PRO A 78 -2.17 4.79 -1.11
CA PRO A 78 -1.93 3.66 -2.00
C PRO A 78 -0.60 2.99 -1.67
N THR A 79 -0.66 1.70 -1.31
CA THR A 79 0.51 0.86 -1.09
C THR A 79 0.40 -0.37 -1.98
N GLY A 80 1.43 -0.66 -2.76
CA GLY A 80 1.48 -1.86 -3.59
C GLY A 80 1.75 -3.12 -2.77
N LEU A 81 1.43 -4.29 -3.33
CA LEU A 81 1.81 -5.60 -2.77
C LEU A 81 1.32 -5.89 -1.34
N THR A 82 0.21 -5.30 -0.90
CA THR A 82 -0.28 -5.53 0.48
C THR A 82 -0.76 -6.96 0.68
N GLY A 83 -1.20 -7.65 -0.39
CA GLY A 83 -1.45 -9.09 -0.41
C GLY A 83 -0.26 -9.98 0.01
N LEU A 84 0.99 -9.49 -0.07
CA LEU A 84 2.18 -10.20 0.44
C LEU A 84 2.38 -9.99 1.93
N ASN A 85 1.88 -8.89 2.49
CA ASN A 85 1.95 -8.63 3.93
C ASN A 85 0.91 -9.49 4.66
N TRP A 86 -0.27 -9.61 4.07
CA TRP A 86 -1.36 -10.45 4.55
C TRP A 86 -2.28 -10.79 3.37
N GLY A 87 -2.75 -12.04 3.28
CA GLY A 87 -3.64 -12.49 2.22
C GLY A 87 -4.87 -11.59 2.10
N ASP A 88 -5.17 -11.15 0.87
CA ASP A 88 -6.24 -10.19 0.53
C ASP A 88 -6.08 -8.81 1.20
N GLY A 89 -4.84 -8.39 1.47
CA GLY A 89 -4.50 -7.16 2.17
C GLY A 89 -5.22 -5.90 1.66
N GLU A 90 -5.32 -5.71 0.35
CA GLU A 90 -6.00 -4.55 -0.22
C GLU A 90 -7.50 -4.56 0.08
N MET A 91 -8.16 -5.71 -0.05
CA MET A 91 -9.59 -5.86 0.26
C MET A 91 -9.87 -5.66 1.75
N LEU A 92 -8.98 -6.16 2.62
CA LEU A 92 -9.10 -5.97 4.07
C LEU A 92 -8.92 -4.50 4.46
N GLY A 93 -7.95 -3.80 3.84
CA GLY A 93 -7.75 -2.36 4.00
C GLY A 93 -8.97 -1.56 3.56
N ALA A 94 -9.53 -1.87 2.39
CA ALA A 94 -10.74 -1.22 1.88
C ALA A 94 -11.94 -1.42 2.80
N ARG A 95 -12.17 -2.64 3.31
CA ARG A 95 -13.24 -2.92 4.29
C ARG A 95 -13.05 -2.19 5.60
N ALA A 96 -11.81 -2.08 6.09
CA ALA A 96 -11.52 -1.35 7.31
C ALA A 96 -11.81 0.16 7.14
N ALA A 97 -11.37 0.74 6.04
CA ALA A 97 -11.63 2.13 5.68
C ALA A 97 -13.14 2.42 5.53
N GLU A 98 -13.87 1.54 4.82
CA GLU A 98 -15.32 1.66 4.65
C GLU A 98 -16.06 1.63 6.00
N ARG A 99 -15.73 0.65 6.87
CA ARG A 99 -16.36 0.53 8.18
C ARG A 99 -16.09 1.74 9.08
N PHE A 100 -14.87 2.27 9.03
CA PHE A 100 -14.51 3.45 9.81
C PHE A 100 -15.07 4.76 9.21
N GLY A 101 -15.31 4.77 7.89
CA GLY A 101 -15.84 5.92 7.15
C GLY A 101 -14.77 6.88 6.66
N VAL A 102 -13.60 6.38 6.27
CA VAL A 102 -12.54 7.16 5.59
C VAL A 102 -12.25 6.58 4.20
N PRO A 103 -11.69 7.36 3.26
CA PRO A 103 -11.34 6.84 1.94
C PRO A 103 -10.20 5.82 1.98
N PHE A 104 -10.25 4.85 1.06
CA PHE A 104 -9.15 3.94 0.74
C PHE A 104 -8.64 4.24 -0.67
N THR A 105 -7.33 4.23 -0.87
CA THR A 105 -6.72 4.41 -2.20
C THR A 105 -6.06 3.11 -2.65
N LEU A 106 -6.55 2.52 -3.74
CA LEU A 106 -5.97 1.31 -4.33
C LEU A 106 -4.78 1.69 -5.23
N SER A 107 -3.64 1.02 -5.07
CA SER A 107 -2.50 1.20 -5.98
C SER A 107 -2.71 0.50 -7.33
N THR A 108 -2.15 1.05 -8.41
CA THR A 108 -2.00 0.30 -9.68
C THR A 108 -1.25 -1.01 -9.46
N MET A 109 -0.27 -1.03 -8.56
CA MET A 109 0.60 -2.19 -8.25
C MET A 109 0.06 -3.08 -7.11
N SER A 110 -1.26 -3.24 -7.04
CA SER A 110 -1.90 -4.12 -6.05
C SER A 110 -1.94 -5.59 -6.48
N ILE A 111 -2.02 -6.48 -5.49
CA ILE A 111 -2.29 -7.91 -5.73
C ILE A 111 -3.76 -8.14 -6.05
N CYS A 112 -4.67 -7.59 -5.26
CA CYS A 112 -6.09 -7.57 -5.62
C CYS A 112 -6.34 -6.62 -6.79
N SER A 113 -7.18 -7.03 -7.74
CA SER A 113 -7.61 -6.16 -8.84
C SER A 113 -8.56 -5.06 -8.37
N ILE A 114 -8.78 -4.03 -9.21
CA ILE A 114 -9.83 -3.01 -9.01
C ILE A 114 -11.18 -3.69 -8.76
N GLU A 115 -11.50 -4.74 -9.53
CA GLU A 115 -12.76 -5.47 -9.44
C GLU A 115 -12.86 -6.30 -8.15
N ASP A 116 -11.76 -6.91 -7.72
CA ASP A 116 -11.73 -7.65 -6.45
C ASP A 116 -11.99 -6.72 -5.25
N VAL A 117 -11.40 -5.51 -5.27
CA VAL A 117 -11.64 -4.50 -4.22
C VAL A 117 -13.06 -3.95 -4.30
N ALA A 118 -13.56 -3.65 -5.51
CA ALA A 118 -14.94 -3.19 -5.70
C ALA A 118 -15.98 -4.22 -5.25
N ALA A 119 -15.70 -5.52 -5.38
CA ALA A 119 -16.54 -6.59 -4.85
C ALA A 119 -16.42 -6.75 -3.32
N ALA A 120 -15.40 -6.17 -2.69
CA ALA A 120 -15.15 -6.31 -1.25
C ALA A 120 -15.85 -5.25 -0.39
N VAL A 121 -16.28 -4.14 -0.98
CA VAL A 121 -16.86 -2.96 -0.33
C VAL A 121 -18.12 -2.50 -1.07
N ALA A 122 -19.01 -1.77 -0.40
CA ALA A 122 -20.20 -1.17 -0.99
C ALA A 122 -20.01 0.30 -1.39
N LYS A 123 -19.07 1.00 -0.73
CA LYS A 123 -18.78 2.42 -0.98
C LYS A 123 -17.65 2.60 -2.01
N PRO A 124 -17.69 3.69 -2.80
CA PRO A 124 -16.59 4.10 -3.67
C PRO A 124 -15.25 4.23 -2.92
N PHE A 125 -14.17 3.87 -3.59
CA PHE A 125 -12.79 4.06 -3.14
C PHE A 125 -12.01 4.87 -4.19
N TRP A 126 -10.79 5.30 -3.85
CA TRP A 126 -9.91 6.02 -4.77
C TRP A 126 -9.00 5.05 -5.51
N PHE A 127 -8.59 5.40 -6.72
CA PHE A 127 -7.64 4.62 -7.49
C PHE A 127 -6.40 5.45 -7.81
N GLN A 128 -5.21 4.91 -7.55
CA GLN A 128 -3.94 5.53 -7.87
C GLN A 128 -3.42 4.98 -9.20
N LEU A 129 -3.00 5.90 -10.09
CA LEU A 129 -2.48 5.60 -11.42
C LEU A 129 -1.09 6.21 -11.64
N TYR A 130 -0.16 5.41 -12.17
CA TYR A 130 1.14 5.90 -12.65
C TYR A 130 1.03 6.50 -14.05
N VAL A 131 1.90 7.46 -14.38
CA VAL A 131 2.04 7.91 -15.76
C VAL A 131 2.74 6.82 -16.55
N MET A 132 1.97 6.06 -17.32
CA MET A 132 2.48 4.94 -18.12
C MET A 132 2.77 5.38 -19.56
N ARG A 133 3.81 4.79 -20.18
CA ARG A 133 4.11 5.01 -21.61
C ARG A 133 2.96 4.56 -22.51
N ASP A 134 2.38 3.40 -22.21
CA ASP A 134 1.22 2.88 -22.94
C ASP A 134 -0.05 3.58 -22.47
N ARG A 135 -0.48 4.55 -23.28
CA ARG A 135 -1.71 5.30 -23.07
C ARG A 135 -2.96 4.44 -23.21
N GLY A 136 -2.93 3.40 -24.04
CA GLY A 136 -4.05 2.47 -24.19
C GLY A 136 -4.27 1.64 -22.93
N PHE A 137 -3.18 1.20 -22.29
CA PHE A 137 -3.27 0.51 -21.01
C PHE A 137 -3.72 1.44 -19.86
N ALA A 138 -3.18 2.66 -19.80
CA ALA A 138 -3.65 3.66 -18.83
C ALA A 138 -5.14 3.97 -19.01
N ALA A 139 -5.62 4.15 -20.25
CA ALA A 139 -7.03 4.34 -20.55
C ALA A 139 -7.89 3.15 -20.10
N SER A 140 -7.44 1.92 -20.34
CA SER A 140 -8.12 0.71 -19.86
C SER A 140 -8.25 0.67 -18.33
N LEU A 141 -7.20 1.04 -17.59
CA LEU A 141 -7.26 1.13 -16.12
C LEU A 141 -8.24 2.20 -15.65
N ILE A 142 -8.28 3.36 -16.33
CA ILE A 142 -9.24 4.43 -16.02
C ILE A 142 -10.68 3.95 -16.25
N GLU A 143 -10.95 3.26 -17.37
CA GLU A 143 -12.28 2.70 -17.64
C GLU A 143 -12.69 1.64 -16.63
N ARG A 144 -11.77 0.78 -16.20
CA ARG A 144 -12.01 -0.19 -15.12
C ARG A 144 -12.31 0.51 -13.79
N ALA A 145 -11.54 1.55 -13.43
CA ALA A 145 -11.79 2.34 -12.24
C ALA A 145 -13.16 3.05 -12.30
N ARG A 146 -13.55 3.56 -13.47
CA ARG A 146 -14.89 4.14 -13.69
C ARG A 146 -15.99 3.09 -13.54
N ALA A 147 -15.82 1.90 -14.12
CA ALA A 147 -16.78 0.80 -14.00
C ALA A 147 -16.93 0.33 -12.54
N ALA A 148 -15.84 0.31 -11.79
CA ALA A 148 -15.80 0.06 -10.35
C ALA A 148 -16.31 1.22 -9.49
N LYS A 149 -16.72 2.33 -10.11
CA LYS A 149 -17.23 3.54 -9.45
C LYS A 149 -16.24 4.17 -8.47
N CYS A 150 -14.94 4.13 -8.78
CA CYS A 150 -13.94 4.84 -8.00
C CYS A 150 -14.26 6.35 -7.97
N SER A 151 -14.25 6.96 -6.78
CA SER A 151 -14.69 8.35 -6.59
C SER A 151 -13.61 9.39 -6.89
N ALA A 152 -12.34 8.98 -6.92
CA ALA A 152 -11.23 9.85 -7.28
C ALA A 152 -10.11 9.06 -7.96
N LEU A 153 -9.36 9.76 -8.83
CA LEU A 153 -8.13 9.28 -9.45
C LEU A 153 -6.94 10.05 -8.84
N VAL A 154 -5.98 9.32 -8.29
CA VAL A 154 -4.74 9.87 -7.70
C VAL A 154 -3.59 9.61 -8.67
N LEU A 155 -3.10 10.65 -9.34
CA LEU A 155 -2.01 10.51 -10.30
C LEU A 155 -0.64 10.61 -9.61
N THR A 156 0.17 9.57 -9.76
CA THR A 156 1.55 9.55 -9.23
C THR A 156 2.51 10.05 -10.29
N LEU A 157 3.12 11.21 -10.03
CA LEU A 157 4.00 11.94 -10.95
C LEU A 157 5.47 11.95 -10.53
N ASP A 158 5.83 11.32 -9.41
CA ASP A 158 7.16 11.35 -8.80
C ASP A 158 7.98 10.06 -9.03
N LEU A 159 7.46 9.15 -9.87
CA LEU A 159 8.08 7.85 -10.16
C LEU A 159 8.40 7.71 -11.65
N GLN A 160 9.16 8.63 -12.24
CA GLN A 160 9.69 8.49 -13.60
C GLN A 160 10.82 7.48 -13.67
N VAL A 161 11.63 7.41 -12.62
CA VAL A 161 12.70 6.41 -12.45
C VAL A 161 12.51 5.79 -11.09
N GLN A 162 12.62 4.46 -11.01
CA GLN A 162 12.46 3.76 -9.75
C GLN A 162 13.61 4.15 -8.80
N GLY A 163 13.26 4.69 -7.64
CA GLY A 163 14.24 5.00 -6.59
C GLY A 163 14.96 3.74 -6.12
N GLN A 164 16.27 3.86 -5.86
CA GLN A 164 17.06 2.72 -5.40
C GLN A 164 16.80 2.44 -3.91
N ARG A 165 16.26 1.26 -3.60
CA ARG A 165 16.03 0.80 -2.24
C ARG A 165 17.05 -0.27 -1.88
N HIS A 166 18.08 0.11 -1.11
CA HIS A 166 19.20 -0.79 -0.81
C HIS A 166 18.79 -2.03 -0.01
N GLN A 167 17.73 -1.94 0.79
CA GLN A 167 17.23 -3.08 1.55
C GLN A 167 16.55 -4.13 0.65
N ASP A 168 15.84 -3.71 -0.39
CA ASP A 168 15.26 -4.62 -1.38
C ASP A 168 16.37 -5.42 -2.10
N LEU A 169 17.49 -4.75 -2.43
CA LEU A 169 18.67 -5.41 -3.01
C LEU A 169 19.31 -6.42 -2.04
N LYS A 170 19.49 -6.03 -0.77
CA LYS A 170 20.07 -6.91 0.27
C LYS A 170 19.19 -8.12 0.58
N ASN A 171 17.88 -7.96 0.51
CA ASN A 171 16.91 -9.02 0.80
C ASN A 171 16.58 -9.91 -0.41
N GLY A 172 17.17 -9.64 -1.58
CA GLY A 172 16.94 -10.42 -2.80
C GLY A 172 15.60 -10.15 -3.48
N LEU A 173 14.89 -9.07 -3.09
CA LEU A 173 13.74 -8.51 -3.84
C LEU A 173 14.20 -7.70 -5.07
N ALA A 174 15.37 -8.09 -5.60
CA ALA A 174 15.89 -7.58 -6.85
C ALA A 174 15.17 -8.24 -8.03
N VAL A 175 15.56 -7.78 -9.20
CA VAL A 175 15.01 -8.16 -10.48
C VAL A 175 16.14 -8.80 -11.28
N PRO A 176 16.12 -10.13 -11.56
CA PRO A 176 15.15 -11.13 -11.12
C PRO A 176 15.26 -11.45 -9.60
N PRO A 177 14.18 -11.95 -8.97
CA PRO A 177 14.19 -12.31 -7.56
C PRO A 177 15.28 -13.33 -7.25
N ARG A 178 16.11 -13.06 -6.25
CA ARG A 178 17.16 -13.97 -5.79
C ARG A 178 16.77 -14.54 -4.44
N LEU A 179 16.36 -15.81 -4.43
CA LEU A 179 16.17 -16.55 -3.19
C LEU A 179 17.56 -16.80 -2.57
N THR A 180 17.91 -15.97 -1.59
CA THR A 180 19.09 -16.21 -0.77
C THR A 180 18.76 -17.25 0.31
N LEU A 181 19.76 -17.97 0.80
CA LEU A 181 19.59 -18.89 1.95
C LEU A 181 18.99 -18.15 3.16
N GLY A 182 19.38 -16.89 3.37
CA GLY A 182 18.82 -16.05 4.45
C GLY A 182 17.33 -15.78 4.27
N THR A 183 16.89 -15.40 3.06
CA THR A 183 15.46 -15.17 2.77
C THR A 183 14.65 -16.46 2.91
N PHE A 184 15.20 -17.60 2.47
CA PHE A 184 14.55 -18.90 2.61
C PHE A 184 14.37 -19.32 4.07
N LEU A 185 15.45 -19.23 4.87
CA LEU A 185 15.39 -19.54 6.30
C LEU A 185 14.43 -18.60 7.04
N ASP A 186 14.42 -17.31 6.72
CA ASP A 186 13.49 -16.34 7.32
C ASP A 186 12.02 -16.72 7.06
N VAL A 187 11.66 -17.05 5.82
CA VAL A 187 10.31 -17.52 5.46
C VAL A 187 9.92 -18.77 6.25
N LEU A 188 10.83 -19.72 6.43
CA LEU A 188 10.58 -20.93 7.22
C LEU A 188 10.26 -20.63 8.69
N THR A 189 10.77 -19.53 9.25
CA THR A 189 10.41 -19.10 10.62
C THR A 189 9.00 -18.49 10.72
N LYS A 190 8.32 -18.24 9.59
CA LYS A 190 7.02 -17.54 9.51
C LYS A 190 5.91 -18.40 8.86
N PRO A 191 5.65 -19.63 9.33
CA PRO A 191 4.71 -20.55 8.66
C PRO A 191 3.28 -20.01 8.60
N SER A 192 2.81 -19.35 9.66
CA SER A 192 1.45 -18.77 9.70
C SER A 192 1.26 -17.67 8.66
N TRP A 193 2.28 -16.84 8.44
CA TRP A 193 2.27 -15.81 7.41
C TRP A 193 2.30 -16.45 6.01
N ALA A 194 3.21 -17.40 5.77
CA ALA A 194 3.31 -18.07 4.49
C ALA A 194 2.00 -18.77 4.11
N LEU A 195 1.38 -19.49 5.05
CA LEU A 195 0.09 -20.14 4.85
C LEU A 195 -1.03 -19.13 4.57
N ASN A 196 -1.03 -17.99 5.26
CA ASN A 196 -2.02 -16.94 5.05
C ASN A 196 -1.90 -16.31 3.65
N VAL A 197 -0.69 -15.97 3.22
CA VAL A 197 -0.44 -15.43 1.87
C VAL A 197 -0.80 -16.47 0.80
N LEU A 198 -0.45 -17.75 0.99
CA LEU A 198 -0.78 -18.83 0.05
C LEU A 198 -2.29 -19.07 -0.10
N ARG A 199 -3.08 -18.78 0.95
CA ARG A 199 -4.54 -18.87 0.96
C ARG A 199 -5.22 -17.65 0.34
N GLY A 200 -4.50 -16.56 0.10
CA GLY A 200 -5.04 -15.37 -0.56
C GLY A 200 -5.57 -15.68 -1.96
N LYS A 201 -6.59 -14.94 -2.40
CA LYS A 201 -7.30 -15.21 -3.66
C LYS A 201 -6.40 -15.01 -4.89
N ARG A 202 -5.47 -14.06 -4.82
CA ARG A 202 -4.55 -13.69 -5.91
C ARG A 202 -3.10 -13.84 -5.44
N LYS A 203 -2.22 -14.28 -6.36
CA LYS A 203 -0.77 -14.43 -6.15
C LYS A 203 0.07 -13.61 -7.13
N SER A 204 -0.58 -12.99 -8.10
CA SER A 204 -0.02 -12.13 -9.15
C SER A 204 -0.58 -10.71 -9.00
N PHE A 205 -0.05 -9.76 -9.76
CA PHE A 205 -0.60 -8.40 -9.84
C PHE A 205 -1.96 -8.41 -10.54
N GLY A 206 -3.06 -8.38 -9.78
CA GLY A 206 -4.42 -8.51 -10.32
C GLY A 206 -4.79 -7.42 -11.33
N ASN A 207 -4.20 -6.23 -11.25
CA ASN A 207 -4.43 -5.16 -12.22
C ASN A 207 -3.68 -5.34 -13.55
N LEU A 208 -2.61 -6.14 -13.56
CA LEU A 208 -1.70 -6.34 -14.70
C LEU A 208 -1.88 -7.72 -15.38
N GLU A 209 -2.74 -8.57 -14.84
CA GLU A 209 -2.96 -9.94 -15.30
C GLU A 209 -3.53 -9.97 -16.73
N GLY A 210 -2.94 -10.80 -17.61
CA GLY A 210 -3.39 -10.99 -18.99
C GLY A 210 -2.77 -10.07 -20.07
N ARG A 211 -1.97 -9.06 -19.71
CA ARG A 211 -1.26 -8.18 -20.67
C ARG A 211 0.27 -8.24 -20.60
N ILE A 212 0.82 -8.88 -19.57
CA ILE A 212 2.26 -9.13 -19.42
C ILE A 212 2.56 -10.59 -19.76
N PRO A 213 3.32 -10.91 -20.84
CA PRO A 213 3.93 -12.22 -20.98
C PRO A 213 4.90 -12.43 -19.81
N ASN A 214 4.77 -13.53 -19.06
CA ASN A 214 5.54 -13.84 -17.84
C ASN A 214 5.27 -12.91 -16.63
N THR A 215 4.07 -12.99 -16.05
CA THR A 215 3.61 -12.30 -14.83
C THR A 215 4.34 -12.67 -13.52
N GLY A 216 5.46 -13.40 -13.58
CA GLY A 216 6.18 -13.89 -12.41
C GLY A 216 7.30 -13.00 -11.88
N SER A 217 7.63 -11.88 -12.53
CA SER A 217 8.85 -11.15 -12.21
C SER A 217 8.64 -9.64 -12.17
N LEU A 218 9.14 -9.03 -11.08
CA LEU A 218 9.28 -7.59 -10.85
C LEU A 218 10.10 -6.87 -11.96
N THR A 219 10.68 -7.61 -12.91
CA THR A 219 11.38 -7.14 -14.13
C THR A 219 10.56 -6.23 -15.03
N THR A 220 9.26 -6.42 -15.11
CA THR A 220 8.48 -5.74 -16.16
C THR A 220 8.16 -4.29 -15.79
N LEU A 221 8.30 -3.92 -14.52
CA LEU A 221 7.95 -2.60 -14.01
C LEU A 221 8.90 -1.51 -14.50
N SER A 222 10.22 -1.75 -14.44
CA SER A 222 11.23 -0.78 -14.88
C SER A 222 11.18 -0.55 -16.39
N GLN A 223 10.78 -1.55 -17.17
CA GLN A 223 10.64 -1.44 -18.63
C GLN A 223 9.44 -0.58 -19.06
N TRP A 224 8.42 -0.41 -18.22
CA TRP A 224 7.17 0.29 -18.57
C TRP A 224 6.96 1.63 -17.86
N ILE A 225 7.56 1.81 -16.68
CA ILE A 225 7.51 3.06 -15.91
C ILE A 225 8.67 4.00 -16.26
N ALA A 226 9.87 3.48 -16.54
CA ALA A 226 10.99 4.32 -16.97
C ALA A 226 10.64 4.97 -18.30
N GLY A 227 10.75 6.30 -18.41
CA GLY A 227 10.60 7.08 -19.66
C GLY A 227 11.62 6.74 -20.72
#